data_AF-A0A4Z0P535-F1
#
_entry.id   AF-A0A4Z0P535-F1
#
_cell.length_a   1.000
_cell.length_b   1.000
_cell.length_c   1.000
_cell.angle_alpha   90.00
_cell.angle_beta   90.00
_cell.angle_gamma   90.00
#
_symmetry.space_group_name_H-M   'P 1'
#
loop_
_entity.id
_entity.type
_entity.pdbx_description
1 polymer ?
#
loop_
_entity_poly.entity_id
_entity_poly.type
_entity_poly.pdbx_seq_one_letter_code
_entity_poly.pdbx_strand_id
1 'polypeptide(L)'
;MAEEYAAKMSRKTDAELLLYLRNRAEYREEAVLAALTEAQQRQLPVEEFNPAALRAELEPIAAQQQAAEAQRLAASQQQRAAAELPEETGPALYSPLTITLFSVLFSLFAGAILLILNFRALGRKGATTRLVLFLIGYLILFAILLKALPQVAPFLMQFGSLPPIMAYNLWFWPRYIGAQQYQRRGWFAPFIICMAVSMLLLLLLAPILMRQFTEMGIPVK
;
A
#
# COMPACT_ATOMS: atom_id res chain seq x y z
N MET A 1 -21.51 -19.19 -20.72
CA MET A 1 -20.48 -19.98 -21.42
C MET A 1 -21.13 -21.11 -22.22
N ALA A 2 -21.76 -22.12 -21.59
CA ALA A 2 -22.46 -23.20 -22.31
C ALA A 2 -23.54 -22.72 -23.30
N GLU A 3 -24.35 -21.71 -22.92
CA GLU A 3 -25.36 -21.11 -23.79
C GLU A 3 -24.77 -20.37 -25.00
N GLU A 4 -23.56 -19.83 -24.88
CA GLU A 4 -22.89 -19.06 -25.93
C GLU A 4 -22.31 -19.97 -27.01
N TYR A 5 -21.79 -21.14 -26.61
CA TYR A 5 -21.37 -22.18 -27.55
C TYR A 5 -22.59 -22.81 -28.26
N ALA A 6 -23.70 -23.08 -27.55
CA ALA A 6 -24.91 -23.58 -28.18
C ALA A 6 -25.46 -22.61 -29.26
N ALA A 7 -25.54 -21.32 -28.95
CA ALA A 7 -25.97 -20.29 -29.91
C ALA A 7 -25.00 -20.14 -31.11
N LYS A 8 -23.71 -20.42 -30.91
CA LYS A 8 -22.72 -20.42 -31.99
C LYS A 8 -22.83 -21.66 -32.88
N MET A 9 -23.12 -22.83 -32.30
CA MET A 9 -23.25 -24.07 -33.05
C MET A 9 -24.54 -24.12 -33.88
N SER A 10 -25.64 -23.53 -33.39
CA SER A 10 -26.89 -23.46 -34.15
C SER A 10 -26.80 -22.66 -35.46
N ARG A 11 -25.79 -21.79 -35.60
CA ARG A 11 -25.52 -21.01 -36.82
C ARG A 11 -24.57 -21.70 -37.79
N LYS A 12 -23.95 -22.82 -37.39
CA LYS A 12 -23.01 -23.55 -38.25
C LYS A 12 -23.73 -24.48 -39.22
N THR A 13 -23.07 -24.77 -40.32
CA THR A 13 -23.51 -25.76 -41.30
C THR A 13 -23.25 -27.18 -40.78
N ASP A 14 -23.94 -28.16 -41.36
CA ASP A 14 -23.84 -29.56 -40.92
C ASP A 14 -22.43 -30.12 -41.11
N ALA A 15 -21.75 -29.76 -42.20
CA ALA A 15 -20.36 -30.13 -42.45
C ALA A 15 -19.40 -29.55 -41.39
N GLU A 16 -19.65 -28.32 -40.94
CA GLU A 16 -18.86 -27.69 -39.89
C GLU A 16 -19.11 -28.34 -38.53
N LEU A 17 -20.35 -28.73 -38.21
CA LEU A 17 -20.64 -29.45 -36.96
C LEU A 17 -19.92 -30.80 -36.89
N LEU A 18 -19.90 -31.56 -37.99
CA LEU A 18 -19.17 -32.82 -38.08
C LEU A 18 -17.64 -32.61 -38.00
N LEU A 19 -17.13 -31.48 -38.48
CA LEU A 19 -15.72 -31.13 -38.38
C LEU A 19 -15.29 -30.92 -36.91
N TYR A 20 -16.15 -30.34 -36.07
CA TYR A 20 -15.90 -30.21 -34.63
C TYR A 20 -15.82 -31.57 -33.92
N LEU A 21 -16.59 -32.56 -34.38
CA LEU A 21 -16.54 -33.92 -33.84
C LEU A 21 -15.30 -34.70 -34.33
N ARG A 22 -14.93 -34.52 -35.60
CA ARG A 22 -13.74 -35.16 -36.19
C ARG A 22 -12.43 -34.62 -35.60
N ASN A 23 -12.31 -33.30 -35.49
CA ASN A 23 -11.10 -32.61 -35.02
C ASN A 23 -11.23 -32.17 -33.55
N ARG A 24 -11.82 -33.02 -32.70
CA ARG A 24 -12.12 -32.66 -31.29
C ARG A 24 -10.91 -32.17 -30.49
N ALA A 25 -9.70 -32.60 -30.84
CA ALA A 25 -8.46 -32.19 -30.17
C ALA A 25 -8.09 -30.72 -30.39
N GLU A 26 -8.63 -30.08 -31.43
CA GLU A 26 -8.37 -28.67 -31.76
C GLU A 26 -9.38 -27.71 -31.10
N TYR A 27 -10.43 -28.26 -30.50
CA TYR A 27 -11.54 -27.49 -29.97
C TYR A 27 -11.70 -27.69 -28.47
N ARG A 28 -12.25 -26.66 -27.79
CA ARG A 28 -12.63 -26.79 -26.38
C ARG A 28 -13.72 -27.84 -26.24
N GLU A 29 -13.65 -28.60 -25.16
CA GLU A 29 -14.52 -29.73 -24.84
C GLU A 29 -16.00 -29.31 -24.82
N GLU A 30 -16.31 -28.11 -24.30
CA GLU A 30 -17.66 -27.52 -24.37
C GLU A 30 -18.15 -27.25 -25.79
N ALA A 31 -17.26 -26.81 -26.68
CA ALA A 31 -17.63 -26.53 -28.07
C ALA A 31 -17.92 -27.84 -28.81
N VAL A 32 -17.19 -28.91 -28.50
CA VAL A 32 -17.42 -30.26 -29.04
C VAL A 32 -18.75 -30.84 -28.53
N LEU A 33 -19.04 -30.67 -27.23
CA LEU A 33 -20.32 -31.09 -26.64
C LEU A 33 -21.53 -30.30 -27.20
N ALA A 34 -21.38 -29.00 -27.43
CA ALA A 34 -22.39 -28.17 -28.06
C ALA A 34 -22.61 -28.57 -29.53
N ALA A 35 -21.54 -28.85 -30.28
CA ALA A 35 -21.63 -29.33 -31.65
C ALA A 35 -22.31 -30.71 -31.74
N LEU A 36 -21.99 -31.61 -30.80
CA LEU A 36 -22.65 -32.91 -30.69
C LEU A 36 -24.15 -32.78 -30.43
N THR A 37 -24.53 -31.87 -29.53
CA THR A 37 -25.92 -31.63 -29.16
C THR A 37 -26.73 -31.06 -30.32
N GLU A 38 -26.17 -30.07 -31.02
CA GLU A 38 -26.78 -29.50 -32.23
C GLU A 38 -26.88 -30.53 -33.36
N ALA A 39 -25.82 -31.32 -33.59
CA ALA A 39 -25.81 -32.35 -34.63
C ALA A 39 -26.85 -33.47 -34.36
N GLN A 40 -27.08 -33.82 -33.09
CA GLN A 40 -28.16 -34.73 -32.70
C GLN A 40 -29.56 -34.12 -32.90
N GLN A 41 -29.74 -32.83 -32.59
CA GLN A 41 -30.99 -32.13 -32.84
C GLN A 41 -31.34 -32.09 -34.33
N ARG A 42 -30.33 -31.98 -35.19
CA ARG A 42 -30.46 -32.02 -36.66
C ARG A 42 -30.52 -33.42 -37.26
N GLN A 43 -30.48 -34.47 -36.44
CA GLN A 43 -30.50 -35.87 -36.88
C GLN A 43 -29.37 -36.22 -37.86
N LEU A 44 -28.19 -35.61 -37.69
CA LEU A 44 -27.00 -35.92 -38.50
C LEU A 44 -26.45 -37.30 -38.14
N PRO A 45 -25.70 -37.95 -39.04
CA PRO A 45 -25.08 -39.26 -38.80
C PRO A 45 -23.93 -39.13 -37.80
N VAL A 46 -24.27 -39.05 -36.50
CA VAL A 46 -23.30 -38.88 -35.40
C VAL A 46 -22.99 -40.18 -34.65
N GLU A 47 -23.64 -41.28 -35.03
CA GLU A 47 -23.45 -42.61 -34.42
C GLU A 47 -22.01 -43.11 -34.58
N GLU A 48 -21.34 -42.75 -35.68
CA GLU A 48 -19.93 -43.03 -35.96
C GLU A 48 -18.99 -42.50 -34.86
N PHE A 49 -19.40 -41.43 -34.15
CA PHE A 49 -18.59 -40.79 -33.11
C PHE A 49 -18.88 -41.29 -31.69
N ASN A 50 -19.76 -42.29 -31.53
CA ASN A 50 -20.19 -42.83 -30.24
C ASN A 50 -20.57 -41.71 -29.22
N PRO A 51 -21.73 -41.08 -29.39
CA PRO A 51 -22.13 -39.88 -28.64
C PRO A 51 -22.18 -40.10 -27.12
N ALA A 52 -22.49 -41.32 -26.67
CA ALA A 52 -22.56 -41.64 -25.25
C ALA A 52 -21.17 -41.71 -24.61
N ALA A 53 -20.20 -42.34 -25.27
CA ALA A 53 -18.82 -42.39 -24.80
C ALA A 53 -18.18 -40.99 -24.81
N LEU A 54 -18.45 -40.21 -25.87
CA LEU A 54 -17.90 -38.86 -26.01
C LEU A 54 -18.40 -37.90 -24.93
N ARG A 55 -19.68 -37.99 -24.53
CA ARG A 55 -20.22 -37.22 -23.40
C ARG A 55 -19.56 -37.59 -22.07
N ALA A 56 -19.46 -38.89 -21.79
CA ALA A 56 -18.87 -39.39 -20.55
C ALA A 56 -17.41 -38.95 -20.37
N GLU A 57 -16.67 -38.80 -21.47
CA GLU A 57 -15.28 -38.33 -21.46
C GLU A 57 -15.17 -36.80 -21.27
N LEU A 58 -15.97 -36.02 -22.02
CA LEU A 58 -15.77 -34.57 -22.13
C LEU A 58 -16.50 -33.75 -21.07
N GLU A 59 -17.63 -34.21 -20.55
CA GLU A 59 -18.39 -33.50 -19.51
C GLU A 59 -17.59 -33.19 -18.23
N PRO A 60 -16.83 -34.15 -17.63
CA PRO A 60 -16.05 -33.84 -16.43
C PRO A 60 -14.91 -32.85 -16.70
N ILE A 61 -14.31 -32.90 -17.89
CA ILE A 61 -13.21 -32.00 -18.28
C ILE A 61 -13.74 -30.58 -18.49
N ALA A 62 -14.85 -30.44 -19.21
CA ALA A 62 -15.54 -29.17 -19.41
C ALA A 62 -15.93 -28.51 -18.07
N ALA A 63 -16.52 -29.28 -17.16
CA ALA A 63 -16.91 -28.78 -15.83
C ALA A 63 -15.71 -28.27 -15.01
N GLN A 64 -14.56 -28.96 -15.05
CA GLN A 64 -13.34 -28.52 -14.37
C GLN A 64 -12.76 -27.24 -14.98
N GLN A 65 -12.74 -27.13 -16.31
CA GLN A 65 -12.25 -25.92 -16.98
C GLN A 65 -13.12 -24.69 -16.67
N GLN A 66 -14.45 -24.85 -16.63
CA GLN A 66 -15.37 -23.78 -16.23
C GLN A 66 -15.12 -23.32 -14.80
N ALA A 67 -14.97 -24.26 -13.86
CA ALA A 67 -14.70 -23.92 -12.47
C ALA A 67 -13.36 -23.17 -12.33
N ALA A 68 -12.32 -23.60 -13.06
CA ALA A 68 -11.02 -22.93 -13.07
C ALA A 68 -11.08 -21.53 -13.70
N GLU A 69 -11.84 -21.34 -14.78
CA GLU A 69 -12.02 -20.03 -15.43
C GLU A 69 -12.84 -19.09 -14.55
N ALA A 70 -13.92 -19.57 -13.93
CA ALA A 70 -14.71 -18.80 -12.96
C ALA A 70 -13.87 -18.36 -11.74
N GLN A 71 -13.02 -19.25 -11.22
CA GLN A 71 -12.09 -18.91 -10.14
C GLN A 71 -11.05 -17.87 -10.57
N ARG A 72 -10.48 -17.98 -11.77
CA ARG A 72 -9.53 -16.99 -12.31
C ARG A 72 -10.18 -15.63 -12.51
N LEU A 73 -11.41 -15.59 -13.04
CA LEU A 73 -12.17 -14.37 -13.22
C LEU A 73 -12.50 -13.72 -11.87
N ALA A 74 -12.96 -14.50 -10.89
CA ALA A 74 -13.21 -14.03 -9.53
C ALA A 74 -11.94 -13.46 -8.86
N ALA A 75 -10.80 -14.15 -9.01
CA ALA A 75 -9.51 -13.67 -8.50
C ALA A 75 -9.07 -12.35 -9.18
N SER A 76 -9.27 -12.25 -10.49
CA SER A 76 -8.95 -11.02 -11.24
C SER A 76 -9.85 -9.83 -10.88
N GLN A 77 -11.13 -10.08 -10.60
CA GLN A 77 -12.07 -9.06 -10.15
C GLN A 77 -11.76 -8.60 -8.72
N GLN A 78 -11.39 -9.51 -7.82
CA GLN A 78 -10.91 -9.15 -6.48
C GLN A 78 -9.63 -8.31 -6.53
N GLN A 79 -8.69 -8.64 -7.43
CA GLN A 79 -7.48 -7.81 -7.63
C GLN A 79 -7.79 -6.43 -8.19
N ARG A 80 -8.75 -6.31 -9.13
CA ARG A 80 -9.18 -5.00 -9.66
C ARG A 80 -9.91 -4.16 -8.62
N ALA A 81 -10.82 -4.77 -7.85
CA ALA A 81 -11.50 -4.09 -6.74
C ALA A 81 -10.53 -3.66 -5.63
N ALA A 82 -9.43 -4.39 -5.42
CA ALA A 82 -8.36 -3.98 -4.51
C ALA A 82 -7.43 -2.89 -5.10
N ALA A 83 -7.40 -2.73 -6.43
CA ALA A 83 -6.59 -1.73 -7.13
C ALA A 83 -7.32 -0.38 -7.32
N GLU A 84 -8.66 -0.36 -7.20
CA GLU A 84 -9.42 0.86 -6.98
C GLU A 84 -9.12 1.36 -5.57
N LEU A 85 -8.05 2.16 -5.47
CA LEU A 85 -7.72 2.90 -4.25
C LEU A 85 -8.99 3.65 -3.82
N PRO A 86 -9.50 3.45 -2.59
CA PRO A 86 -10.62 4.25 -2.10
C PRO A 86 -10.22 5.72 -2.25
N GLU A 87 -11.09 6.54 -2.85
CA GLU A 87 -10.86 7.99 -2.88
C GLU A 87 -10.58 8.43 -1.45
N GLU A 88 -9.34 8.90 -1.20
CA GLU A 88 -8.91 9.38 0.11
C GLU A 88 -9.71 10.65 0.43
N THR A 89 -10.92 10.47 0.92
CA THR A 89 -11.86 11.52 1.29
C THR A 89 -11.51 11.96 2.71
N GLY A 90 -10.92 13.14 2.83
CA GLY A 90 -10.54 13.67 4.14
C GLY A 90 -9.57 14.84 4.07
N PRO A 91 -9.25 15.46 5.22
CA PRO A 91 -8.25 16.51 5.29
C PRO A 91 -6.87 15.98 4.90
N ALA A 92 -6.09 16.81 4.21
CA ALA A 92 -4.72 16.46 3.84
C ALA A 92 -3.80 16.50 5.06
N LEU A 93 -3.37 15.33 5.55
CA LEU A 93 -2.54 15.16 6.74
C LEU A 93 -1.20 14.49 6.40
N TYR A 94 -0.16 14.85 7.15
CA TYR A 94 1.10 14.12 7.14
C TYR A 94 0.95 12.80 7.88
N SER A 95 1.42 11.70 7.29
CA SER A 95 1.32 10.37 7.89
C SER A 95 2.19 10.22 9.16
N PRO A 96 1.90 9.25 10.05
CA PRO A 96 2.73 8.98 11.23
C PRO A 96 4.18 8.64 10.85
N LEU A 97 4.34 7.91 9.74
CA LEU A 97 5.64 7.56 9.19
C LEU A 97 6.41 8.81 8.75
N THR A 98 5.75 9.74 8.06
CA THR A 98 6.36 11.03 7.66
C THR A 98 6.82 11.83 8.87
N ILE A 99 5.98 11.94 9.90
CA ILE A 99 6.32 12.64 11.14
C ILE A 99 7.55 12.01 11.80
N THR A 100 7.57 10.68 11.89
CA THR A 100 8.68 9.92 12.48
C THR A 100 9.97 10.11 11.70
N LEU A 101 9.90 10.02 10.37
CA LEU A 101 11.05 10.21 9.49
C LEU A 101 11.67 11.60 9.69
N PHE A 102 10.85 12.66 9.69
CA PHE A 102 11.36 14.01 9.89
C PHE A 102 11.92 14.22 11.30
N SER A 103 11.32 13.60 12.32
CA SER A 103 11.85 13.65 13.68
C SER A 103 13.25 13.07 13.80
N VAL A 104 13.49 11.93 13.14
CA VAL A 104 14.76 11.21 13.22
C VAL A 104 15.83 11.86 12.33
N LEU A 105 15.47 12.25 11.10
CA LEU A 105 16.44 12.80 10.14
C LEU A 105 16.85 14.24 10.45
N PHE A 106 15.91 15.07 10.92
CA PHE A 106 16.17 16.50 11.08
C PHE A 106 16.22 16.90 12.56
N SER A 107 15.13 16.71 13.28
CA SER A 107 15.05 16.97 14.74
C SER A 107 13.67 16.60 15.27
N LEU A 108 13.58 16.34 16.58
CA LEU A 108 12.29 16.15 17.26
C LEU A 108 11.31 17.30 17.00
N PHE A 109 11.81 18.54 16.82
CA PHE A 109 10.97 19.70 16.53
C PHE A 109 10.39 19.67 15.12
N ALA A 110 11.11 19.15 14.13
CA ALA A 110 10.59 19.02 12.77
C ALA A 110 9.34 18.13 12.74
N GLY A 111 9.38 16.98 13.40
CA GLY A 111 8.20 16.13 13.56
C GLY A 111 7.10 16.77 14.38
N ALA A 112 7.42 17.48 15.46
CA ALA A 112 6.44 18.24 16.23
C ALA A 112 5.70 19.26 15.36
N ILE A 113 6.42 20.01 14.50
CA ILE A 113 5.83 21.00 13.60
C ILE A 113 4.87 20.32 12.62
N LEU A 114 5.25 19.20 12.01
CA LEU A 114 4.37 18.43 11.12
C LEU A 114 3.10 17.96 11.85
N LEU A 115 3.23 17.50 13.09
CA LEU A 115 2.09 17.10 13.91
C LEU A 115 1.18 18.30 14.28
N ILE A 116 1.76 19.47 14.57
CA ILE A 116 1.01 20.72 14.77
C ILE A 116 0.25 21.09 13.50
N LEU A 117 0.86 20.97 12.31
CA LEU A 117 0.20 21.24 11.04
C LEU A 117 -1.01 20.31 10.84
N ASN A 118 -0.89 19.04 11.22
CA ASN A 118 -2.02 18.12 11.21
C ASN A 118 -3.15 18.57 12.16
N PHE A 119 -2.82 18.97 13.40
CA PHE A 119 -3.83 19.46 14.33
C PHE A 119 -4.51 20.73 13.84
N ARG A 120 -3.77 21.62 13.18
CA ARG A 120 -4.32 22.83 12.57
C ARG A 120 -5.26 22.51 11.40
N ALA A 121 -4.88 21.55 10.55
CA ALA A 121 -5.75 21.07 9.47
C ALA A 121 -7.07 20.49 10.00
N LEU A 122 -7.05 19.90 11.20
CA LEU A 122 -8.22 19.37 11.89
C LEU A 122 -8.95 20.40 12.79
N GLY A 123 -8.50 21.67 12.82
CA GLY A 123 -9.08 22.70 13.70
C GLY A 123 -8.84 22.50 15.21
N ARG A 124 -7.98 21.55 15.61
CA ARG A 124 -7.77 21.14 17.01
C ARG A 124 -6.71 21.99 17.71
N LYS A 125 -6.99 23.29 17.92
CA LYS A 125 -6.04 24.22 18.58
C LYS A 125 -5.59 23.75 19.97
N GLY A 126 -6.49 23.13 20.74
CA GLY A 126 -6.15 22.62 22.08
C GLY A 126 -5.17 21.44 22.08
N ALA A 127 -5.05 20.70 20.97
CA ALA A 127 -4.04 19.64 20.82
C ALA A 127 -2.65 20.25 20.59
N THR A 128 -2.58 21.33 19.80
CA THR A 128 -1.34 22.10 19.59
C THR A 128 -0.77 22.63 20.91
N THR A 129 -1.60 23.27 21.74
CA THR A 129 -1.14 23.80 23.04
C THR A 129 -0.59 22.69 23.94
N ARG A 130 -1.26 21.53 24.00
CA ARG A 130 -0.81 20.38 24.79
C ARG A 130 0.51 19.79 24.29
N LEU A 131 0.69 19.72 22.97
CA LEU A 131 1.95 19.27 22.37
C LEU A 131 3.11 20.22 22.69
N VAL A 132 2.88 21.53 22.60
CA VAL A 132 3.89 22.54 22.95
C VAL A 132 4.26 22.46 24.44
N LEU A 133 3.27 22.34 25.34
CA LEU A 133 3.52 22.18 26.76
C LEU A 133 4.31 20.89 27.07
N PHE A 134 3.96 19.78 26.41
CA PHE A 134 4.69 18.53 26.52
C PHE A 134 6.16 18.68 26.09
N LEU A 135 6.41 19.34 24.97
CA LEU A 135 7.77 19.62 24.48
C LEU A 135 8.57 20.47 25.47
N ILE A 136 8.01 21.55 25.97
CA ILE A 136 8.68 22.42 26.96
C ILE A 136 9.00 21.63 28.22
N GLY A 137 8.02 20.90 28.77
CA GLY A 137 8.21 20.07 29.95
C GLY A 137 9.27 18.98 29.74
N TYR A 138 9.28 18.36 28.56
CA TYR A 138 10.29 17.38 28.18
C TYR A 138 11.69 17.99 28.14
N LEU A 139 11.87 19.16 27.53
CA LEU A 139 13.17 19.83 27.46
C LEU A 139 13.70 20.22 28.85
N ILE A 140 12.83 20.72 29.73
CA ILE A 140 13.19 21.04 31.11
C ILE A 140 13.63 19.77 31.85
N LEU A 141 12.84 18.70 31.76
CA LEU A 141 13.18 17.41 32.37
C LEU A 141 14.50 16.87 31.82
N PHE A 142 14.70 16.94 30.50
CA PHE A 142 15.91 16.49 29.83
C PHE A 142 17.14 17.28 30.30
N ALA A 143 17.04 18.60 30.43
CA ALA A 143 18.12 19.45 30.94
C ALA A 143 18.46 19.13 32.41
N ILE A 144 17.46 18.91 33.25
CA ILE A 144 17.66 18.47 34.64
C ILE A 144 18.38 17.12 34.67
N LEU A 145 17.96 16.17 33.82
CA LEU A 145 18.53 14.83 33.77
C LEU A 145 19.99 14.83 33.31
N LEU A 146 20.32 15.64 32.30
CA LEU A 146 21.70 15.82 31.84
C LEU A 146 22.61 16.37 32.95
N LYS A 147 22.10 17.29 33.77
CA LYS A 147 22.85 17.87 34.90
C LYS A 147 22.98 16.88 36.06
N ALA A 148 21.92 16.14 36.38
CA ALA A 148 21.88 15.24 37.52
C ALA A 148 22.66 13.94 37.28
N LEU A 149 22.75 13.48 36.02
CA LEU A 149 23.35 12.20 35.65
C LEU A 149 24.35 12.38 34.49
N PRO A 150 25.49 13.05 34.72
CA PRO A 150 26.48 13.29 33.67
C PRO A 150 27.03 11.99 33.07
N GLN A 151 27.10 10.90 33.83
CA GLN A 151 27.56 9.59 33.35
C GLN A 151 26.68 8.99 32.25
N VAL A 152 25.38 9.33 32.18
CA VAL A 152 24.49 8.88 31.10
C VAL A 152 24.25 9.97 30.04
N ALA A 153 24.87 11.14 30.17
CA ALA A 153 24.66 12.25 29.25
C ALA A 153 24.92 11.89 27.78
N PRO A 154 25.98 11.13 27.41
CA PRO A 154 26.19 10.73 26.01
C PRO A 154 25.04 9.88 25.46
N PHE A 155 24.52 8.96 26.27
CA PHE A 155 23.38 8.12 25.91
C PHE A 155 22.10 8.96 25.76
N LEU A 156 21.85 9.88 26.69
CA LEU A 156 20.71 10.79 26.64
C LEU A 156 20.78 11.73 25.43
N MET A 157 21.96 12.24 25.06
CA MET A 157 22.11 13.07 23.86
C MET A 157 21.85 12.29 22.57
N GLN A 158 22.27 11.03 22.50
CA GLN A 158 22.06 10.18 21.32
C GLN A 158 20.60 9.72 21.18
N PHE A 159 19.96 9.32 22.27
CA PHE A 159 18.65 8.64 22.23
C PHE A 159 17.50 9.42 22.90
N GLY A 160 17.78 10.60 23.47
CA GLY A 160 16.79 11.44 24.12
C GLY A 160 15.69 11.93 23.19
N SER A 161 15.90 11.95 21.88
CA SER A 161 14.83 12.26 20.94
C SER A 161 13.77 11.15 20.82
N LEU A 162 14.07 9.91 21.18
CA LEU A 162 13.16 8.77 20.97
C LEU A 162 11.87 8.85 21.80
N PRO A 163 11.88 9.13 23.12
CA PRO A 163 10.64 9.17 23.89
C PRO A 163 9.61 10.18 23.37
N PRO A 164 9.98 11.43 23.00
CA PRO A 164 9.05 12.35 22.31
C PRO A 164 8.49 11.80 21.00
N ILE A 165 9.33 11.17 20.16
CA ILE A 165 8.91 10.60 18.88
C ILE A 165 7.89 9.47 19.09
N MET A 166 8.13 8.62 20.09
CA MET A 166 7.17 7.60 20.48
C MET A 166 5.87 8.22 20.99
N ALA A 167 5.94 9.28 21.81
CA ALA A 167 4.75 9.98 22.29
C ALA A 167 3.91 10.58 21.14
N TYR A 168 4.54 11.07 20.07
CA TYR A 168 3.82 11.58 18.90
C TYR A 168 2.94 10.51 18.26
N ASN A 169 3.47 9.30 18.10
CA ASN A 169 2.78 8.20 17.42
C ASN A 169 1.84 7.42 18.33
N LEU A 170 2.23 7.18 19.59
CA LEU A 170 1.50 6.29 20.49
C LEU A 170 0.48 7.03 21.35
N TRP A 171 0.67 8.32 21.61
CA TRP A 171 -0.23 9.09 22.46
C TRP A 171 -0.95 10.18 21.68
N PHE A 172 -0.22 11.09 21.03
CA PHE A 172 -0.84 12.22 20.35
C PHE A 172 -1.64 11.80 19.11
N TRP A 173 -1.10 10.90 18.28
CA TRP A 173 -1.78 10.46 17.07
C TRP A 173 -3.14 9.80 17.34
N PRO A 174 -3.26 8.70 18.11
CA PRO A 174 -4.55 8.06 18.36
C PRO A 174 -5.51 8.98 19.12
N ARG A 175 -5.00 9.85 20.01
CA ARG A 175 -5.84 10.73 20.83
C ARG A 175 -6.44 11.91 20.06
N TYR A 176 -5.70 12.48 19.10
CA TYR A 176 -6.06 13.73 18.44
C TYR A 176 -6.27 13.62 16.93
N ILE A 177 -5.92 12.52 16.29
CA ILE A 177 -6.21 12.27 14.87
C ILE A 177 -7.09 11.03 14.74
N GLY A 178 -6.67 9.92 15.36
CA GLY A 178 -7.40 8.65 15.34
C GLY A 178 -7.25 7.92 14.01
N ALA A 179 -8.16 6.98 13.74
CA ALA A 179 -8.20 6.15 12.52
C ALA A 179 -9.08 6.76 11.42
N GLN A 180 -9.18 8.10 11.35
CA GLN A 180 -9.98 8.76 10.33
C GLN A 180 -9.36 8.58 8.95
N GLN A 181 -10.20 8.43 7.92
CA GLN A 181 -9.78 8.49 6.53
C GLN A 181 -9.14 9.87 6.29
N TYR A 182 -7.89 9.90 5.82
CA TYR A 182 -7.17 11.14 5.56
C TYR A 182 -6.45 11.04 4.22
N GLN A 183 -6.36 12.16 3.53
CA GLN A 183 -5.56 12.25 2.32
C GLN A 183 -4.09 12.43 2.68
N ARG A 184 -3.21 11.61 2.12
CA ARG A 184 -1.77 11.74 2.34
C ARG A 184 -1.26 13.04 1.74
N ARG A 185 -0.84 13.95 2.62
CA ARG A 185 -0.20 15.20 2.19
C ARG A 185 1.21 14.94 1.67
N GLY A 186 1.56 15.57 0.55
CA GLY A 186 2.90 15.48 -0.03
C GLY A 186 3.99 15.91 0.96
N TRP A 187 5.02 15.08 1.12
CA TRP A 187 6.10 15.26 2.09
C TRP A 187 7.34 15.98 1.50
N PHE A 188 7.41 16.13 0.18
CA PHE A 188 8.59 16.66 -0.51
C PHE A 188 8.83 18.16 -0.23
N ALA A 189 7.79 18.98 -0.21
CA ALA A 189 7.91 20.40 0.09
C ALA A 189 8.51 20.68 1.48
N PRO A 190 7.99 20.10 2.60
CA PRO A 190 8.63 20.30 3.90
C PRO A 190 10.03 19.67 3.97
N PHE A 191 10.30 18.62 3.20
CA PHE A 191 11.63 17.98 3.17
C PHE A 191 12.70 18.95 2.65
N ILE A 192 12.44 19.63 1.52
CA ILE A 192 13.37 20.61 0.96
C ILE A 192 13.61 21.77 1.94
N ILE A 193 12.56 22.24 2.61
CA ILE A 193 12.67 23.31 3.62
C ILE A 193 13.56 22.86 4.78
N CYS A 194 13.28 21.68 5.36
CA CYS A 194 14.09 21.15 6.45
C CYS A 194 15.54 20.93 6.02
N MET A 195 15.77 20.41 4.82
CA MET A 195 17.12 20.20 4.29
C MET A 195 17.89 21.51 4.14
N ALA A 196 17.26 22.55 3.58
CA ALA A 196 17.87 23.87 3.43
C ALA A 196 18.20 24.50 4.79
N VAL A 197 17.29 24.40 5.76
CA VAL A 197 17.51 24.92 7.12
C VAL A 197 18.63 24.15 7.83
N SER A 198 18.65 22.82 7.74
CA SER A 198 19.71 21.98 8.33
C SER A 198 21.07 22.26 7.70
N MET A 199 21.12 22.44 6.38
CA MET A 199 22.36 22.78 5.66
C MET A 199 22.87 24.18 6.06
N LEU A 200 21.97 25.17 6.14
CA LEU A 200 22.32 26.51 6.61
C LEU A 200 22.85 26.49 8.05
N LEU A 201 22.18 25.76 8.94
CA LEU A 201 22.61 25.61 10.33
C LEU A 201 23.99 24.96 10.42
N LEU A 202 24.24 23.90 9.64
CA LEU A 202 25.55 23.24 9.57
C LEU A 202 26.65 24.21 9.11
N LEU A 203 26.39 25.01 8.08
CA LEU A 203 27.34 26.02 7.58
C LEU A 203 27.65 27.08 8.65
N LEU A 204 26.65 27.49 9.43
CA LEU A 204 26.83 28.46 10.53
C LEU A 204 27.59 27.87 11.72
N LEU A 205 27.39 26.59 12.03
CA LEU A 205 28.07 25.91 13.16
C LEU A 205 29.46 25.36 12.79
N ALA A 206 29.71 25.07 11.51
CA ALA A 206 31.00 24.58 11.03
C ALA A 206 32.22 25.39 11.51
N PRO A 207 32.25 26.74 11.46
CA PRO A 207 33.39 27.51 11.96
C PRO A 207 33.56 27.39 13.48
N ILE A 208 32.48 27.25 14.25
CA ILE A 208 32.53 27.09 15.71
C ILE A 208 33.11 25.72 16.05
N LEU A 209 32.65 24.67 15.36
CA LEU A 209 33.18 23.33 15.51
C LEU A 209 34.65 23.25 15.12
N MET A 210 35.05 23.84 13.98
CA MET A 210 36.46 23.88 13.56
C MET A 210 37.35 24.56 14.60
N ARG A 211 36.90 25.67 15.22
CA ARG A 211 37.64 26.32 16.31
C ARG A 211 37.83 25.38 17.50
N GLN A 212 36.78 24.68 17.93
CA GLN A 212 36.88 23.72 19.03
C GLN A 212 37.82 22.54 18.71
N PHE A 213 37.77 22.00 17.48
CA PHE A 213 38.71 20.94 17.06
C PHE A 213 40.17 21.41 17.04
N THR A 214 40.41 22.66 16.61
CA THR A 214 41.74 23.27 16.61
C THR A 214 42.26 23.48 18.04
N GLU A 215 41.40 23.94 18.96
CA GLU A 215 41.74 24.10 20.38
C GLU A 215 42.04 22.76 21.08
N MET A 216 41.46 21.66 20.60
CA MET A 216 41.75 20.30 21.08
C MET A 216 43.01 19.67 20.44
N GLY A 217 43.77 20.43 19.63
CA GLY A 217 45.04 19.98 19.04
C GLY A 217 44.90 18.94 17.92
N ILE A 218 43.69 18.77 17.36
CA ILE A 218 43.44 17.84 16.26
C ILE A 218 43.67 18.61 14.95
N PRO A 219 44.66 18.22 14.12
CA PRO A 219 44.93 18.91 12.87
C PRO A 219 43.77 18.71 11.89
N VAL A 220 43.09 19.81 11.53
CA VAL A 220 42.08 19.84 10.48
C VAL A 220 42.82 19.97 9.14
N LYS A 221 42.74 18.94 8.28
CA LYS A 221 43.18 19.02 6.88
C LYS A 221 42.01 19.43 5.99
#